data_AF-T0H8I4-F1
#
_entry.id   AF-T0H8I4-F1
#
_cell.length_a   1.000
_cell.length_b   1.000
_cell.length_c   1.000
_cell.angle_alpha   90.00
_cell.angle_beta   90.00
_cell.angle_gamma   90.00
#
_symmetry.space_group_name_H-M   'P 1'
#
loop_
_entity.id
_entity.type
_entity.pdbx_description
1 polymer ?
#
loop_
_entity_poly.entity_id
_entity_poly.type
_entity_poly.pdbx_seq_one_letter_code
_entity_poly.pdbx_strand_id
1 'polypeptide(L)'
;MLSTLTGLIHLLFGIYVYRLKADQKVQKFFLLLNLQLSTWLLIQGLRIFLPIEYRNLALNLNFIPISFAPFTLYVLCKKLERPESGIPLGAYFAAFVGIGYFVYNCLSQKMATLKDPENFIYDINANYHFFVFYLVFWMVLSIFEITPKVLVRRGDFKVRLFLVLAGAIFSLHSTAFFVYILPLFGIFKPSLASIGLLVSCLLWGVAILHFDAFHIKLKIIEGQDVPLINKVASGGFLRLLSKMDPMRFVQKSLKTKSAITERILIQDYELASNSEELPLEKRVQILSRKFGKYLK
;
A
#
# COMPACT_ATOMS: atom_id res chain seq x y z
N MET A 1 14.08 16.28 5.75
CA MET A 1 14.51 15.40 4.64
C MET A 1 13.74 14.09 4.57
N LEU A 2 13.61 13.30 5.65
CA LEU A 2 12.89 12.03 5.64
C LEU A 2 11.45 12.15 5.10
N SER A 3 10.64 13.07 5.65
CA SER A 3 9.26 13.30 5.18
C SER A 3 9.19 13.68 3.70
N THR A 4 10.10 14.53 3.23
CA THR A 4 10.15 14.93 1.82
C THR A 4 10.40 13.73 0.91
N LEU A 5 11.39 12.89 1.24
CA LEU A 5 11.71 11.68 0.48
C LEU A 5 10.52 10.70 0.48
N THR A 6 9.92 10.46 1.65
CA THR A 6 8.74 9.60 1.76
C THR A 6 7.55 10.15 0.96
N GLY A 7 7.35 11.47 0.97
CA GLY A 7 6.31 12.14 0.18
C GLY A 7 6.52 11.94 -1.32
N LEU A 8 7.76 12.06 -1.82
CA LEU A 8 8.10 11.75 -3.21
C LEU A 8 7.87 10.27 -3.55
N ILE A 9 8.23 9.35 -2.65
CA ILE A 9 7.99 7.92 -2.84
C ILE A 9 6.48 7.63 -2.95
N HIS A 10 5.65 8.19 -2.07
CA HIS A 10 4.19 8.07 -2.17
C HIS A 10 3.67 8.55 -3.53
N LEU A 11 4.12 9.72 -3.99
CA LEU A 11 3.70 10.28 -5.27
C LEU A 11 4.05 9.37 -6.43
N LEU A 12 5.33 9.01 -6.55
CA LEU A 12 5.84 8.18 -7.64
C LEU A 12 5.19 6.79 -7.64
N PHE A 13 5.02 6.20 -6.45
CA PHE A 13 4.46 4.87 -6.32
C PHE A 13 2.95 4.85 -6.61
N GLY A 14 2.21 5.87 -6.15
CA GLY A 14 0.80 6.06 -6.52
C GLY A 14 0.61 6.16 -8.04
N ILE A 15 1.43 6.97 -8.71
CA ILE A 15 1.40 7.12 -10.18
C ILE A 15 1.77 5.81 -10.87
N TYR A 16 2.80 5.11 -10.38
CA TYR A 16 3.24 3.83 -10.92
C TYR A 16 2.11 2.79 -10.90
N VAL A 17 1.48 2.59 -9.74
CA VAL A 17 0.36 1.64 -9.59
C VAL A 17 -0.82 2.01 -10.46
N TYR A 18 -1.14 3.30 -10.58
CA TYR A 18 -2.23 3.78 -11.43
C TYR A 18 -2.02 3.49 -12.93
N ARG A 19 -0.76 3.54 -13.40
CA ARG A 19 -0.43 3.29 -14.82
C ARG A 19 -0.59 1.82 -15.23
N LEU A 20 -0.61 0.88 -14.29
CA LEU A 20 -0.61 -0.56 -14.57
C LEU A 20 -2.00 -1.17 -14.91
N LYS A 21 -3.06 -0.35 -15.02
CA LYS A 21 -4.39 -0.63 -15.63
C LYS A 21 -5.13 -1.94 -15.26
N ALA A 22 -4.75 -2.65 -14.19
CA ALA A 22 -5.41 -3.90 -13.78
C ALA A 22 -6.84 -3.73 -13.19
N ASP A 23 -7.09 -2.68 -12.39
CA ASP A 23 -8.42 -2.32 -11.84
C ASP A 23 -8.52 -0.80 -11.66
N GLN A 24 -9.27 -0.12 -12.54
CA GLN A 24 -9.31 1.34 -12.57
C GLN A 24 -9.94 1.97 -11.32
N LYS A 25 -10.88 1.32 -10.62
CA LYS A 25 -11.60 1.96 -9.50
C LYS A 25 -10.73 1.96 -8.24
N VAL A 26 -10.18 0.81 -7.87
CA VAL A 26 -9.32 0.68 -6.67
C VAL A 26 -8.01 1.46 -6.84
N GLN A 27 -7.42 1.44 -8.03
CA GLN A 27 -6.18 2.18 -8.31
C GLN A 27 -6.38 3.70 -8.26
N LYS A 28 -7.56 4.22 -8.64
CA LYS A 28 -7.88 5.66 -8.49
C LYS A 28 -7.91 6.09 -7.02
N PHE A 29 -8.58 5.33 -6.15
CA PHE A 29 -8.60 5.64 -4.73
C PHE A 29 -7.22 5.48 -4.08
N PHE A 30 -6.42 4.51 -4.53
CA PHE A 30 -5.04 4.38 -4.09
C PHE A 30 -4.18 5.57 -4.51
N LEU A 31 -4.29 6.03 -5.75
CA LEU A 31 -3.60 7.22 -6.22
C LEU A 31 -4.03 8.44 -5.41
N LEU A 32 -5.32 8.62 -5.18
CA LEU A 32 -5.86 9.73 -4.39
C LEU A 32 -5.31 9.72 -2.95
N LEU A 33 -5.28 8.55 -2.30
CA LEU A 33 -4.69 8.38 -0.97
C LEU A 33 -3.19 8.77 -0.97
N ASN A 34 -2.43 8.30 -1.97
CA ASN A 34 -1.01 8.63 -2.09
C ASN A 34 -0.76 10.10 -2.38
N LEU A 35 -1.62 10.77 -3.17
CA LEU A 35 -1.54 12.20 -3.39
C LEU A 35 -1.74 12.95 -2.07
N GLN A 36 -2.77 12.62 -1.30
CA GLN A 36 -3.05 13.24 0.00
C GLN A 36 -1.89 13.06 0.99
N LEU A 37 -1.36 11.84 1.11
CA LEU A 37 -0.22 11.54 1.98
C LEU A 37 1.07 12.21 1.50
N SER A 38 1.29 12.23 0.19
CA SER A 38 2.44 12.91 -0.42
C SER A 38 2.40 14.40 -0.15
N THR A 39 1.26 15.07 -0.42
CA THR A 39 1.10 16.50 -0.17
C THR A 39 1.32 16.83 1.30
N TRP A 40 0.75 16.04 2.22
CA TRP A 40 1.01 16.21 3.66
C TRP A 40 2.50 16.12 4.00
N LEU A 41 3.18 15.05 3.56
CA LEU A 41 4.59 14.82 3.87
C LEU A 41 5.53 15.85 3.23
N LEU A 42 5.20 16.33 2.04
CA LEU A 42 5.94 17.38 1.34
C LEU A 42 5.78 18.72 2.05
N ILE A 43 4.56 19.12 2.43
CA ILE A 43 4.34 20.34 3.23
C ILE A 43 5.11 20.23 4.56
N GLN A 44 4.97 19.10 5.26
CA GLN A 44 5.68 18.82 6.51
C GLN A 44 7.20 18.91 6.38
N GLY A 45 7.78 18.46 5.26
CA GLY A 45 9.22 18.44 5.03
C GLY A 45 9.79 19.75 4.47
N LEU A 46 9.02 20.49 3.67
CA LEU A 46 9.47 21.69 2.97
C LEU A 46 9.16 22.99 3.71
N ARG A 47 8.23 22.98 4.68
CA ARG A 47 7.85 24.16 5.46
C ARG A 47 9.02 24.87 6.16
N ILE A 48 10.14 24.18 6.41
CA ILE A 48 11.34 24.76 7.02
C ILE A 48 12.00 25.83 6.13
N PHE A 49 11.83 25.74 4.82
CA PHE A 49 12.37 26.70 3.86
C PHE A 49 11.51 27.98 3.73
N LEU A 50 10.36 28.03 4.39
CA LEU A 50 9.51 29.21 4.37
C LEU A 50 10.02 30.26 5.36
N PRO A 51 9.89 31.56 5.02
CA PRO A 51 10.08 32.65 5.96
C PRO A 51 9.20 32.47 7.20
N ILE A 52 9.68 32.96 8.34
CA ILE A 52 9.08 32.74 9.67
C ILE A 52 7.60 33.16 9.68
N GLU A 53 7.27 34.25 8.99
CA GLU A 53 5.92 34.83 8.89
C GLU A 53 4.91 33.85 8.27
N TYR A 54 5.36 32.97 7.38
CA TYR A 54 4.51 32.01 6.68
C TYR A 54 4.49 30.63 7.33
N ARG A 55 5.33 30.37 8.35
CA ARG A 55 5.44 29.03 8.96
C ARG A 55 4.18 28.61 9.69
N ASN A 56 3.46 29.54 10.32
CA ASN A 56 2.18 29.22 10.97
C ASN A 56 1.09 28.85 9.96
N LEU A 57 1.01 29.58 8.85
CA LEU A 57 0.13 29.25 7.74
C LEU A 57 0.47 27.86 7.18
N ALA A 58 1.76 27.59 6.94
CA ALA A 58 2.21 26.30 6.42
C ALA A 58 1.90 25.14 7.38
N LEU A 59 2.03 25.34 8.70
CA LEU A 59 1.59 24.37 9.70
C LEU A 59 0.09 24.07 9.56
N ASN A 60 -0.74 25.10 9.42
CA ASN A 60 -2.19 24.93 9.31
C ASN A 60 -2.59 24.26 7.98
N LEU A 61 -1.99 24.66 6.85
CA LEU A 61 -2.22 24.05 5.55
C LEU A 61 -1.80 22.57 5.51
N ASN A 62 -0.82 22.17 6.33
CA ASN A 62 -0.39 20.79 6.46
C ASN A 62 -1.52 19.84 6.89
N PHE A 63 -2.51 20.30 7.66
CA PHE A 63 -3.61 19.46 8.13
C PHE A 63 -4.68 19.22 7.05
N ILE A 64 -4.71 20.03 5.99
CA ILE A 64 -5.72 19.90 4.94
C ILE A 64 -5.60 18.55 4.21
N PRO A 65 -4.46 18.16 3.62
CA PRO A 65 -4.39 16.90 2.86
C PRO A 65 -4.70 15.68 3.73
N ILE A 66 -4.19 15.64 4.97
CA ILE A 66 -4.37 14.49 5.86
C ILE A 66 -5.82 14.37 6.37
N SER A 67 -6.62 15.44 6.36
CA SER A 67 -8.06 15.40 6.68
C SER A 67 -8.87 14.50 5.73
N PHE A 68 -8.42 14.33 4.48
CA PHE A 68 -9.07 13.49 3.49
C PHE A 68 -8.58 12.04 3.49
N ALA A 69 -7.36 11.78 3.97
CA ALA A 69 -6.68 10.51 3.78
C ALA A 69 -7.35 9.32 4.49
N PRO A 70 -7.71 9.37 5.78
CA PRO A 70 -8.39 8.26 6.44
C PRO A 70 -9.74 7.90 5.82
N PHE A 71 -10.52 8.88 5.37
CA PHE A 71 -11.78 8.61 4.67
C PHE A 71 -11.52 7.98 3.29
N THR A 72 -10.49 8.45 2.57
CA THR A 72 -10.09 7.85 1.29
C THR A 72 -9.65 6.40 1.48
N LEU A 73 -8.92 6.09 2.57
CA LEU A 73 -8.58 4.72 2.94
C LEU A 73 -9.83 3.90 3.25
N TYR A 74 -10.81 4.44 3.98
CA TYR A 74 -12.09 3.76 4.24
C TYR A 74 -12.82 3.39 2.93
N VAL A 75 -12.90 4.33 1.99
CA VAL A 75 -13.49 4.08 0.66
C VAL A 75 -12.69 3.05 -0.12
N LEU A 76 -11.35 3.11 -0.08
CA LEU A 76 -10.47 2.12 -0.69
C LEU A 76 -10.74 0.72 -0.12
N CYS A 77 -10.83 0.57 1.20
CA CYS A 77 -11.14 -0.68 1.89
C CYS A 77 -12.50 -1.26 1.46
N LYS A 78 -13.54 -0.42 1.37
CA LYS A 78 -14.87 -0.80 0.86
C LYS A 78 -14.80 -1.29 -0.59
N LYS A 79 -14.15 -0.51 -1.46
CA LYS A 79 -14.09 -0.78 -2.91
C LYS A 79 -13.21 -1.96 -3.28
N LEU A 80 -12.17 -2.25 -2.49
CA LEU A 80 -11.31 -3.42 -2.65
C LEU A 80 -12.09 -4.73 -2.54
N GLU A 81 -13.13 -4.75 -1.70
CA GLU A 81 -13.97 -5.94 -1.51
C GLU A 81 -15.19 -5.96 -2.43
N ARG A 82 -15.87 -4.81 -2.55
CA ARG A 82 -17.13 -4.69 -3.28
C ARG A 82 -17.04 -3.50 -4.23
N PRO A 83 -16.43 -3.68 -5.42
CA PRO A 83 -16.24 -2.60 -6.39
C PRO A 83 -17.53 -1.86 -6.74
N GLU A 84 -18.64 -2.60 -6.79
CA GLU A 84 -19.96 -2.09 -7.15
C GLU A 84 -20.79 -1.57 -5.97
N SER A 85 -20.42 -1.87 -4.71
CA SER A 85 -21.17 -1.32 -3.57
C SER A 85 -20.94 0.18 -3.43
N GLY A 86 -22.02 0.93 -3.27
CA GLY A 86 -21.96 2.35 -2.91
C GLY A 86 -21.37 2.55 -1.52
N ILE A 87 -20.79 3.73 -1.28
CA ILE A 87 -20.46 4.17 0.07
C ILE A 87 -21.74 4.77 0.68
N PRO A 88 -22.07 4.47 1.94
CA PRO A 88 -23.28 5.00 2.57
C PRO A 88 -23.32 6.54 2.52
N LEU A 89 -24.46 7.12 2.16
CA LEU A 89 -24.62 8.57 2.06
C LEU A 89 -24.26 9.28 3.38
N GLY A 90 -24.64 8.70 4.51
CA GLY A 90 -24.28 9.21 5.84
C GLY A 90 -22.77 9.27 6.08
N ALA A 91 -22.00 8.35 5.52
CA ALA A 91 -20.53 8.38 5.63
C ALA A 91 -19.94 9.53 4.81
N TYR A 92 -20.45 9.77 3.60
CA TYR A 92 -20.06 10.94 2.80
C TYR A 92 -20.41 12.25 3.49
N PHE A 93 -21.63 12.36 4.03
CA PHE A 93 -22.07 13.55 4.74
C PHE A 93 -21.21 13.82 5.98
N ALA A 94 -20.94 12.80 6.81
CA ALA A 94 -20.07 12.93 7.98
C ALA A 94 -18.64 13.35 7.59
N ALA A 95 -18.08 12.75 6.53
CA ALA A 95 -16.76 13.13 6.03
C ALA A 95 -16.75 14.56 5.49
N PHE A 96 -17.77 14.96 4.72
CA PHE A 96 -17.89 16.30 4.15
C PHE A 96 -17.97 17.37 5.24
N VAL A 97 -18.82 17.17 6.25
CA VAL A 97 -18.96 18.09 7.39
C VAL A 97 -17.64 18.17 8.17
N GLY A 98 -17.01 17.03 8.47
CA GLY A 98 -15.72 16.99 9.18
C GLY A 98 -14.62 17.70 8.41
N ILE A 99 -14.43 17.35 7.13
CA ILE A 99 -13.44 17.98 6.25
C ILE A 99 -13.71 19.49 6.13
N GLY A 100 -14.95 19.91 5.89
CA GLY A 100 -15.32 21.31 5.78
C GLY A 100 -14.96 22.10 7.05
N TYR A 101 -15.26 21.53 8.22
CA TYR A 101 -14.87 22.10 9.51
C TYR A 101 -13.35 22.26 9.63
N PHE A 102 -12.56 21.24 9.31
CA PHE A 102 -11.10 21.31 9.44
C PHE A 102 -10.47 22.24 8.41
N VAL A 103 -10.94 22.23 7.15
CA VAL A 103 -10.47 23.15 6.11
C VAL A 103 -10.71 24.60 6.54
N TYR A 104 -11.90 24.92 7.03
CA TYR A 104 -12.21 26.26 7.54
C TYR A 104 -11.25 26.68 8.67
N ASN A 105 -11.02 25.80 9.65
CA ASN A 105 -10.10 26.09 10.75
C ASN A 105 -8.64 26.24 10.30
N CYS A 106 -8.21 25.46 9.30
CA CYS A 106 -6.86 25.57 8.73
C CYS A 106 -6.68 26.90 7.99
N LEU A 107 -7.63 27.28 7.14
CA LEU A 107 -7.57 28.55 6.39
C LEU A 107 -7.67 29.77 7.32
N SER A 108 -8.41 29.65 8.41
CA SER A 108 -8.50 30.67 9.46
C SER A 108 -7.29 30.66 10.42
N GLN A 109 -6.32 29.75 10.24
CA GLN A 109 -5.15 29.54 11.12
C GLN A 109 -5.50 29.26 12.58
N LYS A 110 -6.67 28.66 12.85
CA LYS A 110 -7.16 28.28 14.18
C LYS A 110 -6.92 26.81 14.51
N MET A 111 -6.30 26.06 13.59
CA MET A 111 -6.09 24.63 13.75
C MET A 111 -4.98 24.34 14.77
N ALA A 112 -3.82 24.97 14.60
CA ALA A 112 -2.73 24.96 15.56
C ALA A 112 -1.96 26.28 15.47
N THR A 113 -1.47 26.76 16.60
CA THR A 113 -0.69 28.01 16.67
C THR A 113 0.74 27.70 17.08
N LEU A 114 1.71 28.20 16.32
CA LEU A 114 3.13 28.03 16.65
C LEU A 114 3.49 28.83 17.91
N LYS A 115 4.13 28.14 18.86
CA LYS A 115 4.84 28.74 20.00
C LYS A 115 6.30 29.06 19.65
N ASP A 116 6.94 28.15 18.92
CA ASP A 116 8.31 28.31 18.42
C ASP A 116 8.31 28.06 16.91
N PRO A 117 8.37 29.12 16.10
CA PRO A 117 8.44 29.01 14.64
C PRO A 117 9.72 28.39 14.10
N GLU A 118 10.82 28.38 14.85
CA GLU A 118 12.08 27.77 14.42
C GLU A 118 12.00 26.25 14.52
N ASN A 119 11.52 25.75 15.66
CA ASN A 119 11.43 24.31 15.91
C ASN A 119 10.06 23.70 15.58
N PHE A 120 9.13 24.50 15.05
CA PHE A 120 7.73 24.11 14.79
C PHE A 120 7.02 23.49 16.00
N ILE A 121 7.27 24.06 17.19
CA ILE A 121 6.54 23.71 18.41
C ILE A 121 5.22 24.47 18.38
N TYR A 122 4.11 23.77 18.57
CA TYR A 122 2.76 24.34 18.50
C TYR A 122 1.92 23.97 19.71
N ASP A 123 0.93 24.80 19.98
CA ASP A 123 -0.07 24.54 20.99
C ASP A 123 -1.09 23.51 20.54
N ILE A 124 -1.26 22.50 21.37
CA ILE A 124 -2.31 21.50 21.23
C ILE A 124 -3.60 22.10 21.82
N ASN A 125 -4.50 22.50 20.94
CA ASN A 125 -5.79 23.07 21.30
C ASN A 125 -6.94 22.07 21.07
N ALA A 126 -8.17 22.48 21.40
CA ALA A 126 -9.36 21.64 21.21
C ALA A 126 -9.57 21.22 19.74
N ASN A 127 -9.30 22.12 18.77
CA ASN A 127 -9.42 21.80 17.34
C ASN A 127 -8.48 20.66 16.93
N TYR A 128 -7.26 20.66 17.45
CA TYR A 128 -6.28 19.61 17.22
C TYR A 128 -6.75 18.25 17.79
N HIS A 129 -7.30 18.23 19.01
CA HIS A 129 -7.85 17.01 19.59
C HIS A 129 -9.03 16.45 18.78
N PHE A 130 -9.98 17.31 18.39
CA PHE A 130 -11.12 16.90 17.56
C PHE A 130 -10.65 16.35 16.20
N PHE A 131 -9.61 16.94 15.63
CA PHE A 131 -9.02 16.45 14.39
C PHE A 131 -8.41 15.07 14.53
N VAL A 132 -7.61 14.86 15.56
CA VAL A 132 -7.01 13.54 15.81
C VAL A 132 -8.10 12.51 16.02
N PHE A 133 -9.15 12.81 16.79
CA PHE A 133 -10.29 11.93 16.98
C PHE A 133 -10.96 11.58 15.64
N TYR A 134 -11.21 12.58 14.79
CA TYR A 134 -11.78 12.38 13.46
C TYR A 134 -10.89 11.47 12.57
N LEU A 135 -9.58 11.68 12.56
CA LEU A 135 -8.66 10.84 11.78
C LEU A 135 -8.65 9.40 12.29
N VAL A 136 -8.56 9.22 13.61
CA VAL A 136 -8.57 7.90 14.26
C VAL A 136 -9.88 7.18 14.00
N PHE A 137 -11.02 7.86 14.10
CA PHE A 137 -12.34 7.30 13.83
C PHE A 137 -12.40 6.65 12.44
N TRP A 138 -12.00 7.36 11.38
CA TRP A 138 -11.99 6.81 10.02
C TRP A 138 -10.96 5.69 9.81
N MET A 139 -9.79 5.79 10.44
CA MET A 139 -8.78 4.71 10.40
C MET A 139 -9.31 3.44 11.06
N VAL A 140 -9.95 3.55 12.22
CA VAL A 140 -10.54 2.44 12.95
C VAL A 140 -11.69 1.82 12.15
N LEU A 141 -12.56 2.62 11.53
CA LEU A 141 -13.58 2.10 10.62
C LEU A 141 -12.98 1.36 9.41
N SER A 142 -11.88 1.85 8.86
CA SER A 142 -11.16 1.17 7.76
C SER A 142 -10.62 -0.20 8.19
N ILE A 143 -10.08 -0.29 9.41
CA ILE A 143 -9.59 -1.53 10.02
C ILE A 143 -10.75 -2.50 10.28
N PHE A 144 -11.85 -2.04 10.85
CA PHE A 144 -13.04 -2.86 11.09
C PHE A 144 -13.67 -3.36 9.79
N GLU A 145 -13.67 -2.55 8.73
CA GLU A 145 -14.20 -2.95 7.44
C GLU A 145 -13.42 -4.13 6.84
N ILE A 146 -12.12 -4.26 7.09
CA ILE A 146 -11.28 -5.32 6.49
C ILE A 146 -11.11 -6.54 7.40
N THR A 147 -11.04 -6.34 8.72
CA THR A 147 -10.64 -7.40 9.68
C THR A 147 -11.46 -8.69 9.57
N PRO A 148 -12.82 -8.68 9.60
CA PRO A 148 -13.60 -9.91 9.49
C PRO A 148 -13.35 -10.66 8.18
N LYS A 149 -13.04 -9.94 7.11
CA LYS A 149 -12.86 -10.50 5.77
C LYS A 149 -11.51 -11.19 5.62
N VAL A 150 -10.47 -10.68 6.29
CA VAL A 150 -9.18 -11.38 6.39
C VAL A 150 -9.37 -12.75 7.04
N LEU A 151 -10.29 -12.88 8.00
CA LEU A 151 -10.55 -14.15 8.70
C LEU A 151 -11.32 -15.15 7.84
N VAL A 152 -12.24 -14.68 7.00
CA VAL A 152 -13.15 -15.54 6.21
C VAL A 152 -12.61 -15.89 4.81
N ARG A 153 -11.94 -14.95 4.13
CA ARG A 153 -11.50 -15.13 2.74
C ARG A 153 -10.32 -16.11 2.65
N ARG A 154 -10.09 -16.65 1.45
CA ARG A 154 -9.02 -17.63 1.15
C ARG A 154 -8.12 -17.18 0.01
N GLY A 155 -6.95 -17.81 -0.11
CA GLY A 155 -5.98 -17.61 -1.17
C GLY A 155 -5.41 -16.20 -1.24
N ASP A 156 -5.05 -15.78 -2.45
CA ASP A 156 -4.39 -14.51 -2.73
C ASP A 156 -5.19 -13.30 -2.19
N PHE A 157 -6.52 -13.36 -2.27
CA PHE A 157 -7.37 -12.29 -1.77
C PHE A 157 -7.23 -12.09 -0.25
N LYS A 158 -7.08 -13.19 0.52
CA LYS A 158 -6.82 -13.14 1.97
C LYS A 158 -5.50 -12.40 2.28
N VAL A 159 -4.44 -12.71 1.54
CA VAL A 159 -3.12 -12.09 1.71
C VAL A 159 -3.17 -10.60 1.37
N ARG A 160 -3.88 -10.22 0.30
CA ARG A 160 -4.06 -8.82 -0.09
C ARG A 160 -4.78 -8.03 0.99
N LEU A 161 -5.89 -8.55 1.52
CA LEU A 161 -6.62 -7.91 2.61
C LEU A 161 -5.74 -7.78 3.87
N PHE A 162 -4.95 -8.80 4.19
CA PHE A 162 -4.02 -8.75 5.32
C PHE A 162 -2.95 -7.69 5.15
N LEU A 163 -2.38 -7.54 3.95
CA LEU A 163 -1.40 -6.48 3.66
C LEU A 163 -2.04 -5.08 3.82
N VAL A 164 -3.28 -4.89 3.36
CA VAL A 164 -4.01 -3.62 3.59
C VAL A 164 -4.22 -3.34 5.06
N LEU A 165 -4.70 -4.34 5.81
CA LEU A 165 -4.91 -4.27 7.25
C LEU A 165 -3.61 -3.95 8.01
N ALA A 166 -2.53 -4.66 7.71
CA ALA A 166 -1.23 -4.43 8.32
C ALA A 166 -0.74 -3.00 8.06
N GLY A 167 -0.85 -2.51 6.82
CA GLY A 167 -0.53 -1.12 6.50
C GLY A 167 -1.40 -0.12 7.26
N ALA A 168 -2.71 -0.35 7.40
CA ALA A 168 -3.57 0.54 8.18
C ALA A 168 -3.17 0.60 9.66
N ILE A 169 -2.83 -0.54 10.27
CA ILE A 169 -2.36 -0.63 11.66
C ILE A 169 -1.01 0.09 11.83
N PHE A 170 -0.04 -0.16 10.95
CA PHE A 170 1.27 0.49 11.00
C PHE A 170 1.17 2.00 10.83
N SER A 171 0.35 2.46 9.87
CA SER A 171 0.07 3.88 9.65
C SER A 171 -0.51 4.50 10.92
N LEU A 172 -1.60 3.94 11.45
CA LEU A 172 -2.28 4.46 12.63
C LEU A 172 -1.34 4.53 13.83
N HIS A 173 -0.62 3.44 14.12
CA HIS A 173 0.30 3.36 15.24
C HIS A 173 1.42 4.43 15.13
N SER A 174 2.09 4.50 13.99
CA SER A 174 3.20 5.43 13.78
C SER A 174 2.74 6.89 13.81
N THR A 175 1.63 7.22 13.14
CA THR A 175 1.13 8.60 13.11
C THR A 175 0.59 9.02 14.48
N ALA A 176 -0.17 8.16 15.17
CA ALA A 176 -0.68 8.47 16.51
C ALA A 176 0.48 8.70 17.49
N PHE A 177 1.52 7.87 17.44
CA PHE A 177 2.66 8.01 18.33
C PHE A 177 3.45 9.31 18.09
N PHE A 178 3.88 9.56 16.85
CA PHE A 178 4.79 10.68 16.54
C PHE A 178 4.11 12.03 16.36
N VAL A 179 2.81 12.04 15.98
CA VAL A 179 2.08 13.28 15.69
C VAL A 179 1.16 13.67 16.84
N TYR A 180 0.72 12.74 17.69
CA TYR A 180 -0.19 13.06 18.80
C TYR A 180 0.41 12.76 20.17
N ILE A 181 0.78 11.51 20.45
CA ILE A 181 1.23 11.09 21.79
C ILE A 181 2.50 11.84 22.20
N LEU A 182 3.55 11.86 21.36
CA LEU A 182 4.81 12.54 21.70
C LEU A 182 4.64 14.06 21.89
N PRO A 183 3.89 14.80 21.04
CA PRO A 183 3.61 16.21 21.28
C PRO A 183 2.89 16.51 22.60
N LEU A 184 2.04 15.61 23.13
CA LEU A 184 1.45 15.78 24.45
C LEU A 184 2.49 15.78 25.58
N PHE A 185 3.64 15.14 25.37
CA PHE A 185 4.80 15.17 26.28
C PHE A 185 5.82 16.25 25.92
N GLY A 186 5.49 17.17 25.00
CA GLY A 186 6.39 18.23 24.55
C GLY A 186 7.47 17.78 23.55
N ILE A 187 7.39 16.56 23.03
CA ILE A 187 8.37 16.02 22.08
C ILE A 187 7.83 16.13 20.65
N PHE A 188 8.32 17.11 19.88
CA PHE A 188 7.83 17.38 18.52
C PHE A 188 8.72 16.72 17.47
N LYS A 189 8.42 15.47 17.10
CA LYS A 189 9.12 14.74 16.01
C LYS A 189 8.17 14.16 14.95
N PRO A 190 7.28 14.98 14.35
CA PRO A 190 6.27 14.50 13.38
C PRO A 190 6.90 13.87 12.13
N SER A 191 8.15 14.22 11.78
CA SER A 191 8.82 13.65 10.61
C SER A 191 9.07 12.14 10.71
N LEU A 192 9.12 11.59 11.93
CA LEU A 192 9.32 10.15 12.13
C LEU A 192 8.08 9.31 11.80
N ALA A 193 6.88 9.93 11.77
CA ALA A 193 5.66 9.28 11.29
C ALA A 193 5.79 8.77 9.84
N SER A 194 6.67 9.40 9.05
CA SER A 194 6.97 9.01 7.67
C SER A 194 7.46 7.56 7.55
N ILE A 195 8.08 7.00 8.58
CA ILE A 195 8.56 5.61 8.57
C ILE A 195 7.37 4.64 8.49
N GLY A 196 6.37 4.80 9.35
CA GLY A 196 5.19 3.95 9.34
C GLY A 196 4.37 4.11 8.06
N LEU A 197 4.27 5.32 7.54
CA LEU A 197 3.59 5.60 6.27
C LEU A 197 4.30 4.98 5.07
N LEU A 198 5.63 5.00 5.05
CA LEU A 198 6.42 4.35 4.01
C LEU A 198 6.16 2.84 3.98
N VAL A 199 6.22 2.20 5.16
CA VAL A 199 5.90 0.77 5.29
C VAL A 199 4.47 0.50 4.81
N SER A 200 3.52 1.33 5.22
CA SER A 200 2.10 1.21 4.84
C SER A 200 1.91 1.35 3.33
N CYS A 201 2.59 2.32 2.70
CA CYS A 201 2.59 2.54 1.26
C CYS A 201 2.99 1.29 0.48
N LEU A 202 4.10 0.68 0.88
CA LEU A 202 4.62 -0.54 0.25
C LEU A 202 3.64 -1.70 0.41
N LEU A 203 3.12 -1.93 1.62
CA LEU A 203 2.14 -2.98 1.89
C LEU A 203 0.87 -2.80 1.05
N TRP A 204 0.33 -1.58 1.01
CA TRP A 204 -0.86 -1.25 0.23
C TRP A 204 -0.64 -1.41 -1.27
N GLY A 205 0.47 -0.93 -1.82
CA GLY A 205 0.76 -1.09 -3.24
C GLY A 205 0.92 -2.55 -3.64
N VAL A 206 1.59 -3.37 -2.82
CA VAL A 206 1.66 -4.83 -3.04
C VAL A 206 0.27 -5.46 -3.02
N ALA A 207 -0.60 -5.04 -2.09
CA ALA A 207 -1.97 -5.54 -2.06
C ALA A 207 -2.79 -5.13 -3.30
N ILE A 208 -2.59 -3.92 -3.81
CA ILE A 208 -3.42 -3.33 -4.88
C ILE A 208 -2.96 -3.75 -6.26
N LEU A 209 -1.67 -4.04 -6.44
CA LEU A 209 -1.12 -4.52 -7.71
C LEU A 209 -1.60 -5.93 -8.12
N HIS A 210 -2.48 -6.57 -7.32
CA HIS A 210 -3.11 -7.85 -7.68
C HIS A 210 -2.07 -8.87 -8.16
N PHE A 211 -0.97 -9.02 -7.40
CA PHE A 211 0.09 -9.97 -7.72
C PHE A 211 -0.47 -11.40 -7.79
N ASP A 212 -0.73 -11.92 -8.99
CA ASP A 212 -0.74 -13.37 -9.19
C ASP A 212 0.72 -13.84 -9.14
N ALA A 213 1.20 -14.00 -7.90
CA ALA A 213 2.59 -14.30 -7.62
C ALA A 213 2.99 -15.66 -8.23
N PHE A 214 2.04 -16.58 -8.45
CA PHE A 214 2.29 -17.83 -9.15
C PHE A 214 2.42 -17.63 -10.66
N HIS A 215 1.58 -16.79 -11.27
CA HIS A 215 1.73 -16.44 -12.68
C HIS A 215 3.02 -15.67 -12.94
N ILE A 216 3.42 -14.77 -12.05
CA ILE A 216 4.71 -14.07 -12.14
C ILE A 216 5.88 -15.05 -11.96
N LYS A 217 5.79 -15.97 -11.00
CA LYS A 217 6.78 -17.04 -10.85
C LYS A 217 6.87 -17.85 -12.14
N LEU A 218 5.73 -18.16 -12.77
CA LEU A 218 5.67 -18.89 -14.04
C LEU A 218 6.29 -18.09 -15.21
N LYS A 219 6.06 -16.78 -15.30
CA LYS A 219 6.70 -15.90 -16.31
C LYS A 219 8.22 -15.80 -16.14
N ILE A 220 8.69 -15.67 -14.90
CA ILE A 220 10.12 -15.75 -14.58
C ILE A 220 10.65 -17.13 -14.98
N ILE A 221 9.84 -18.17 -14.75
CA ILE A 221 10.09 -19.56 -15.17
C ILE A 221 9.98 -19.75 -16.70
N GLU A 222 9.49 -18.78 -17.45
CA GLU A 222 9.48 -18.84 -18.92
C GLU A 222 10.61 -18.02 -19.52
N GLY A 223 11.41 -17.36 -18.69
CA GLY A 223 12.44 -16.41 -19.13
C GLY A 223 11.87 -15.09 -19.64
N GLN A 224 10.59 -14.79 -19.39
CA GLN A 224 10.00 -13.51 -19.73
C GLN A 224 10.56 -12.40 -18.84
N ASP A 225 10.73 -11.21 -19.42
CA ASP A 225 11.14 -10.06 -18.62
C ASP A 225 9.99 -9.63 -17.68
N VAL A 226 10.32 -9.53 -16.41
CA VAL A 226 9.38 -9.16 -15.34
C VAL A 226 10.04 -8.05 -14.53
N PRO A 227 9.34 -6.93 -14.30
CA PRO A 227 9.87 -5.83 -13.50
C PRO A 227 10.41 -6.27 -12.14
N LEU A 228 11.54 -5.71 -11.71
CA LEU A 228 12.22 -6.13 -10.47
C LEU A 228 11.35 -5.97 -9.22
N ILE A 229 10.54 -4.92 -9.15
CA ILE A 229 9.56 -4.70 -8.07
C ILE A 229 8.58 -5.88 -7.98
N ASN A 230 8.12 -6.38 -9.14
CA ASN A 230 7.19 -7.50 -9.20
C ASN A 230 7.86 -8.81 -8.77
N LYS A 231 9.14 -9.01 -9.14
CA LYS A 231 9.94 -10.16 -8.70
C LYS A 231 10.05 -10.18 -7.17
N VAL A 232 10.49 -9.08 -6.56
CA VAL A 232 10.67 -8.98 -5.09
C VAL A 232 9.34 -9.12 -4.34
N ALA A 233 8.30 -8.41 -4.80
CA ALA A 233 6.97 -8.47 -4.18
C ALA A 233 6.36 -9.88 -4.24
N SER A 234 6.56 -10.61 -5.36
CA SER A 234 6.03 -11.98 -5.53
C SER A 234 6.59 -12.96 -4.49
N GLY A 235 7.88 -12.86 -4.16
CA GLY A 235 8.52 -13.72 -3.16
C GLY A 235 7.96 -13.50 -1.75
N GLY A 236 7.81 -12.23 -1.35
CA GLY A 236 7.19 -11.85 -0.08
C GLY A 236 5.73 -12.31 0.00
N PHE A 237 4.97 -12.10 -1.08
CA PHE A 237 3.58 -12.52 -1.18
C PHE A 237 3.39 -14.03 -1.04
N LEU A 238 4.22 -14.84 -1.73
CA LEU A 238 4.16 -16.31 -1.64
C LEU A 238 4.47 -16.81 -0.22
N ARG A 239 5.43 -16.21 0.48
CA ARG A 239 5.73 -16.53 1.88
C ARG A 239 4.56 -16.20 2.82
N LEU A 240 3.84 -15.11 2.55
CA LEU A 240 2.64 -14.78 3.31
C LEU A 240 1.51 -15.76 2.99
N LEU A 241 1.31 -16.09 1.71
CA LEU A 241 0.30 -17.05 1.29
C LEU A 241 0.52 -18.43 1.92
N SER A 242 1.76 -18.93 1.96
CA SER A 242 2.07 -20.22 2.57
C SER A 242 1.76 -20.26 4.07
N LYS A 243 1.83 -19.13 4.78
CA LYS A 243 1.47 -19.01 6.20
C LYS A 243 -0.04 -18.81 6.40
N MET A 244 -0.66 -17.98 5.57
CA MET A 244 -2.05 -17.55 5.76
C MET A 244 -3.09 -18.54 5.21
N ASP A 245 -2.73 -19.26 4.16
CA ASP A 245 -3.56 -20.29 3.52
C ASP A 245 -2.66 -21.40 2.93
N PRO A 246 -2.10 -22.27 3.79
CA PRO A 246 -1.15 -23.30 3.37
C PRO A 246 -1.77 -24.26 2.36
N MET A 247 -3.05 -24.60 2.52
CA MET A 247 -3.75 -25.50 1.60
C MET A 247 -3.84 -24.89 0.19
N ARG A 248 -4.23 -23.62 0.07
CA ARG A 248 -4.29 -22.95 -1.24
C ARG A 248 -2.90 -22.77 -1.86
N PHE A 249 -1.88 -22.51 -1.04
CA PHE A 249 -0.50 -22.47 -1.48
C PHE A 249 -0.05 -23.81 -2.08
N VAL A 250 -0.31 -24.93 -1.39
CA VAL A 250 0.02 -26.28 -1.88
C VAL A 250 -0.72 -26.57 -3.19
N GLN A 251 -2.03 -26.30 -3.27
CA GLN A 251 -2.82 -26.50 -4.49
C GLN A 251 -2.25 -25.72 -5.69
N LYS A 252 -1.97 -24.42 -5.53
CA LYS A 252 -1.41 -23.59 -6.60
C LYS A 252 0.03 -23.98 -6.97
N SER A 253 0.83 -24.36 -5.97
CA SER A 253 2.20 -24.85 -6.17
C SER A 253 2.20 -26.16 -6.96
N LEU A 254 1.34 -27.11 -6.61
CA LEU A 254 1.15 -28.36 -7.36
C LEU A 254 0.70 -28.07 -8.78
N LYS A 255 -0.34 -27.25 -8.98
CA LYS A 255 -0.80 -26.89 -10.33
C LYS A 255 0.31 -26.27 -11.18
N THR A 256 1.13 -25.41 -10.59
CA THR A 256 2.27 -24.78 -11.27
C THR A 256 3.34 -25.81 -11.64
N LYS A 257 3.68 -26.72 -10.71
CA LYS A 257 4.62 -27.81 -10.97
C LYS A 257 4.09 -28.76 -12.04
N SER A 258 2.83 -29.15 -11.98
CA SER A 258 2.18 -30.00 -13.00
C SER A 258 2.23 -29.37 -14.38
N ALA A 259 1.94 -28.07 -14.51
CA ALA A 259 2.02 -27.37 -15.79
C ALA A 259 3.47 -27.30 -16.35
N ILE A 260 4.46 -27.18 -15.47
CA ILE A 260 5.88 -27.27 -15.87
C ILE A 260 6.21 -28.68 -16.34
N THR A 261 5.80 -29.70 -15.59
CA THR A 261 6.00 -31.12 -15.95
C THR A 261 5.33 -31.45 -17.28
N GLU A 262 4.10 -31.02 -17.50
CA GLU A 262 3.37 -31.19 -18.77
C GLU A 262 4.17 -30.62 -19.94
N ARG A 263 4.73 -29.41 -19.80
CA ARG A 263 5.58 -28.81 -20.85
C ARG A 263 6.90 -29.56 -21.06
N ILE A 264 7.50 -30.09 -20.01
CA ILE A 264 8.69 -30.95 -20.13
C ILE A 264 8.35 -32.20 -20.94
N LEU A 265 7.21 -32.84 -20.66
CA LEU A 265 6.76 -34.04 -21.37
C LEU A 265 6.42 -33.78 -22.84
N ILE A 266 5.68 -32.70 -23.14
CA ILE A 266 5.38 -32.29 -24.52
C ILE A 266 6.68 -32.03 -25.29
N GLN A 267 7.61 -31.32 -24.68
CA GLN A 267 8.88 -31.01 -25.33
C GLN A 267 9.79 -32.23 -25.52
N ASP A 268 9.81 -33.18 -24.57
CA ASP A 268 10.51 -34.44 -24.77
C ASP A 268 9.89 -35.25 -25.92
N TYR A 269 8.55 -35.30 -25.98
CA TYR A 269 7.83 -35.94 -27.08
C TYR A 269 8.17 -35.32 -28.44
N GLU A 270 8.11 -33.99 -28.57
CA GLU A 270 8.47 -33.27 -29.79
C GLU A 270 9.94 -33.51 -30.22
N LEU A 271 10.86 -33.58 -29.25
CA LEU A 271 12.28 -33.86 -29.52
C LEU A 271 12.53 -35.33 -29.87
N ALA A 272 11.65 -36.24 -29.43
CA ALA A 272 11.71 -37.65 -29.77
C ALA A 272 11.02 -37.97 -31.12
N SER A 273 9.99 -37.19 -31.51
CA SER A 273 9.18 -37.44 -32.70
C SER A 273 9.60 -36.67 -33.95
N ASN A 274 10.39 -35.59 -33.82
CA ASN A 274 10.89 -34.82 -34.97
C ASN A 274 12.15 -35.44 -35.59
N SER A 275 12.37 -35.12 -36.87
CA SER A 275 13.09 -35.83 -37.96
C SER A 275 14.51 -36.38 -37.74
N GLU A 276 15.13 -36.15 -36.59
CA GLU A 276 16.34 -36.86 -36.14
C GLU A 276 16.06 -37.31 -34.71
N GLU A 277 15.86 -38.62 -34.49
CA GLU A 277 15.67 -39.18 -33.15
C GLU A 277 16.88 -38.80 -32.26
N LEU A 278 16.74 -37.70 -31.53
CA LEU A 278 17.81 -37.20 -30.67
C LEU A 278 18.03 -38.24 -29.56
N PRO A 279 19.27 -38.68 -29.32
CA PRO A 279 19.59 -39.56 -28.21
C PRO A 279 19.08 -38.98 -26.89
N LEU A 280 18.63 -39.86 -25.99
CA LEU A 280 18.07 -39.47 -24.69
C LEU A 280 18.96 -38.49 -23.93
N GLU A 281 20.28 -38.70 -23.95
CA GLU A 281 21.24 -37.79 -23.30
C GLU A 281 21.18 -36.36 -23.84
N LYS A 282 21.09 -36.18 -25.16
CA LYS A 282 20.98 -34.85 -25.76
C LYS A 282 19.64 -34.20 -25.40
N ARG A 283 18.53 -34.95 -25.41
CA ARG A 283 17.21 -34.44 -24.99
C ARG A 283 17.20 -34.02 -23.53
N VAL A 284 17.74 -34.84 -22.63
CA VAL A 284 17.90 -34.52 -21.20
C VAL A 284 18.75 -33.28 -21.02
N GLN A 285 19.83 -33.11 -21.78
CA GLN A 285 20.69 -31.92 -21.69
C GLN A 285 19.96 -30.63 -22.14
N ILE A 286 19.16 -30.71 -23.20
CA ILE A 286 18.31 -29.59 -23.69
C ILE A 286 17.25 -29.25 -22.64
N LEU A 287 16.52 -30.25 -22.14
CA LEU A 287 15.50 -30.07 -21.10
C LEU A 287 16.09 -29.53 -19.80
N SER A 288 17.25 -30.03 -19.37
CA SER A 288 17.96 -29.55 -18.18
C SER A 288 18.45 -28.12 -18.33
N ARG A 289 19.00 -27.73 -19.49
CA ARG A 289 19.37 -26.34 -19.76
C ARG A 289 18.16 -25.40 -19.76
N LYS A 290 17.04 -25.84 -20.34
CA LYS A 290 15.82 -25.03 -20.47
C LYS A 290 15.05 -24.93 -19.14
N PHE A 291 14.89 -26.05 -18.43
CA PHE A 291 14.01 -26.18 -17.27
C PHE A 291 14.73 -26.40 -15.93
N GLY A 292 16.04 -26.69 -15.91
CA GLY A 292 16.77 -27.08 -14.69
C GLY A 292 16.76 -26.02 -13.58
N LYS A 293 16.69 -24.74 -13.96
CA LYS A 293 16.55 -23.63 -13.01
C LYS A 293 15.15 -23.53 -12.37
N TYR A 294 14.18 -24.34 -12.81
CA TYR A 294 12.79 -24.35 -12.33
C TYR A 294 12.43 -25.61 -11.52
N LEU A 295 13.35 -26.57 -11.47
CA LEU A 295 13.23 -27.80 -10.66
C LEU A 295 13.77 -27.62 -9.22
N LYS A 296 14.35 -26.44 -8.91
CA LYS A 296 14.76 -26.02 -7.56
C LYS A 296 13.64 -25.26 -6.85
#